data_AF-A0AB34U7D3-F1
#
_entry.id   AF-A0AB34U7D3-F1
#
_cell.length_a   1.000
_cell.length_b   1.000
_cell.length_c   1.000
_cell.angle_alpha   90.00
_cell.angle_beta   90.00
_cell.angle_gamma   90.00
#
_symmetry.space_group_name_H-M   'P 1'
#
loop_
_entity.id
_entity.type
_entity.pdbx_description
1 polymer ?
#
loop_
_entity_poly.entity_id
_entity_poly.type
_entity_poly.pdbx_seq_one_letter_code
_entity_poly.pdbx_strand_id
1 'polypeptide(L)'
;MPARELQEQLNTLREQLEHNPPLSESDRENLHELMQQIETEIQLEHATHEQDSSLADGVNLAVERFELEHPTIAGTLRNIVQTLGNIGV
;
A
#
# COMPACT_ATOMS: atom_id res chain seq x y z
N MET A 1 -1.55 -15.70 7.06
CA MET A 1 -1.24 -14.69 8.09
C MET A 1 -1.23 -13.36 7.36
N PRO A 2 -1.95 -12.35 7.87
CA PRO A 2 -2.27 -11.15 7.12
C PRO A 2 -1.02 -10.36 6.68
N ALA A 3 0.02 -10.27 7.51
CA ALA A 3 1.31 -9.67 7.13
C ALA A 3 1.95 -10.29 5.86
N ARG A 4 1.78 -11.62 5.66
CA ARG A 4 2.35 -12.31 4.50
C ARG A 4 1.61 -11.95 3.22
N GLU A 5 0.28 -11.85 3.30
CA GLU A 5 -0.54 -11.40 2.17
C GLU A 5 -0.25 -9.94 1.82
N LEU A 6 -0.04 -9.08 2.82
CA LEU A 6 0.34 -7.69 2.61
C LEU A 6 1.66 -7.56 1.85
N GLN A 7 2.64 -8.40 2.22
CA GLN A 7 3.94 -8.44 1.55
C GLN A 7 3.84 -8.93 0.09
N GLU A 8 2.96 -9.89 -0.22
CA GLU A 8 2.71 -10.34 -1.59
C GLU A 8 2.09 -9.23 -2.45
N GLN A 9 1.17 -8.46 -1.88
CA GLN A 9 0.54 -7.33 -2.55
C GLN A 9 1.51 -6.18 -2.78
N LEU A 10 2.39 -5.89 -1.82
CA LEU A 10 3.48 -4.93 -2.00
C LEU A 10 4.42 -5.32 -3.14
N ASN A 11 4.81 -6.60 -3.22
CA ASN A 11 5.62 -7.09 -4.34
C ASN A 11 4.89 -6.88 -5.67
N THR A 12 3.61 -7.23 -5.73
CA THR A 12 2.77 -7.04 -6.91
C THR A 12 2.70 -5.56 -7.32
N LEU A 13 2.53 -4.65 -6.36
CA LEU A 13 2.53 -3.21 -6.60
C LEU A 13 3.88 -2.74 -7.15
N ARG A 14 4.99 -3.23 -6.59
CA ARG A 14 6.35 -2.92 -7.06
C ARG A 14 6.56 -3.36 -8.49
N GLU A 15 6.17 -4.59 -8.83
CA GLU A 15 6.26 -5.11 -10.19
C GLU A 15 5.44 -4.26 -11.19
N GLN A 16 4.24 -3.83 -10.79
CA GLN A 16 3.43 -2.92 -11.61
C GLN A 16 4.13 -1.56 -11.83
N LEU A 17 4.80 -1.02 -10.81
CA LEU A 17 5.57 0.22 -10.92
C LEU A 17 6.84 0.05 -11.77
N GLU A 18 7.49 -1.10 -11.71
CA GLU A 18 8.64 -1.46 -12.54
C GLU A 18 8.27 -1.61 -14.02
N HIS A 19 7.02 -1.97 -14.30
CA HIS A 19 6.48 -1.99 -15.66
C HIS A 19 6.30 -0.58 -16.28
N ASN A 20 6.73 0.47 -15.57
CA ASN A 20 6.73 1.88 -15.95
C ASN A 20 5.41 2.35 -16.58
N PRO A 21 4.28 2.26 -15.85
CA PRO A 21 3.07 2.97 -16.23
C PRO A 21 3.37 4.49 -16.29
N PRO A 22 2.59 5.25 -17.08
CA PRO A 22 2.75 6.71 -17.20
C PRO A 22 2.27 7.40 -15.92
N LEU A 23 3.02 7.25 -14.83
CA LEU A 23 2.83 7.92 -13.55
C LEU A 23 3.65 9.20 -13.51
N SER A 24 3.12 10.23 -12.86
CA SER A 24 3.90 11.42 -12.54
C SER A 24 4.98 11.08 -11.50
N GLU A 25 6.07 11.86 -11.47
CA GLU A 25 7.12 11.71 -10.45
C GLU A 25 6.56 11.79 -9.03
N SER A 26 5.63 12.73 -8.76
CA SER A 26 4.96 12.86 -7.47
C SER A 26 4.14 11.62 -7.08
N ASP A 27 3.43 11.01 -8.02
CA ASP A 27 2.64 9.80 -7.76
C ASP A 27 3.54 8.61 -7.46
N ARG A 28 4.63 8.48 -8.21
CA ARG A 28 5.62 7.42 -8.00
C ARG A 28 6.29 7.56 -6.63
N GLU A 29 6.65 8.79 -6.24
CA GLU A 29 7.24 9.09 -4.94
C GLU A 29 6.25 8.78 -3.82
N ASN A 30 5.00 9.22 -3.94
CA ASN A 30 3.96 8.96 -2.93
C ASN A 30 3.68 7.46 -2.76
N LEU A 31 3.62 6.70 -3.85
CA LEU A 31 3.49 5.24 -3.79
C LEU A 31 4.71 4.59 -3.13
N HIS A 32 5.91 5.09 -3.41
CA HIS A 32 7.13 4.57 -2.81
C HIS A 32 7.20 4.84 -1.30
N GLU A 33 6.73 6.01 -0.85
CA GLU A 33 6.58 6.33 0.56
C GLU A 33 5.56 5.42 1.24
N LEU A 34 4.38 5.22 0.64
CA LEU A 34 3.36 4.31 1.17
C LEU A 34 3.90 2.88 1.29
N MET A 35 4.60 2.38 0.28
CA MET A 35 5.22 1.06 0.32
C MET A 35 6.21 0.92 1.48
N GLN A 36 7.06 1.92 1.70
CA GLN A 36 8.03 1.93 2.80
C GLN A 36 7.34 1.99 4.18
N GLN A 37 6.27 2.76 4.32
CA GLN A 37 5.48 2.81 5.55
C GLN A 37 4.84 1.45 5.84
N ILE A 38 4.23 0.81 4.83
CA ILE A 38 3.63 -0.52 4.98
C ILE A 38 4.71 -1.57 5.33
N GLU A 39 5.88 -1.54 4.69
CA GLU A 39 7.00 -2.44 5.05
C GLU A 39 7.49 -2.22 6.48
N THR A 40 7.46 -0.97 6.95
CA THR A 40 7.80 -0.63 8.33
C THR A 40 6.76 -1.21 9.28
N GLU A 41 5.46 -1.05 8.98
CA GLU A 41 4.37 -1.63 9.76
C GLU A 41 4.42 -3.15 9.81
N ILE A 42 4.72 -3.84 8.69
CA ILE A 42 4.91 -5.31 8.69
C ILE A 42 6.03 -5.73 9.66
N GLN A 43 7.10 -4.95 9.74
CA GLN A 43 8.20 -5.20 10.66
C GLN A 43 7.86 -4.80 12.11
N LEU A 44 7.03 -3.78 12.30
CA LEU A 44 6.58 -3.28 13.60
C LEU A 44 5.41 -4.06 14.19
N GLU A 45 4.58 -4.73 13.39
CA GLU A 45 3.55 -5.70 13.84
C GLU A 45 4.19 -6.81 14.69
N HIS A 46 5.48 -7.09 14.44
CA HIS A 46 6.30 -7.98 15.26
C HIS A 46 6.79 -7.35 16.59
N ALA A 47 6.72 -6.03 16.76
CA ALA A 47 7.31 -5.28 17.86
C ALA A 47 6.28 -4.55 18.76
N THR A 48 5.25 -3.88 18.22
CA THR A 48 4.30 -3.05 18.98
C THR A 48 3.04 -2.76 18.17
N HIS A 49 1.86 -3.12 18.72
CA HIS A 49 0.52 -2.88 18.14
C HIS A 49 0.05 -1.42 18.30
N GLU A 50 0.89 -0.41 18.01
CA GLU A 50 0.39 0.97 17.95
C GLU A 50 -0.27 1.21 16.60
N GLN A 51 -1.55 1.56 16.65
CA GLN A 51 -2.43 1.67 15.49
C GLN A 51 -2.00 2.86 14.61
N ASP A 52 -1.32 2.60 13.50
CA ASP A 52 -1.10 3.63 12.49
C ASP A 52 -2.34 3.74 11.57
N SER A 53 -3.47 4.14 12.13
CA SER A 53 -4.69 4.40 11.34
C SER A 53 -4.48 5.51 10.29
N SER A 54 -3.37 6.24 10.35
CA SER A 54 -2.95 7.19 9.32
C SER A 54 -2.45 6.48 8.06
N LEU A 55 -1.84 5.31 8.18
CA LEU A 55 -1.40 4.53 7.02
C LEU A 55 -2.59 4.03 6.19
N ALA A 56 -3.59 3.43 6.84
CA ALA A 56 -4.78 2.94 6.15
C ALA A 56 -5.51 4.08 5.41
N ASP A 57 -5.60 5.27 6.02
CA ASP A 57 -6.17 6.47 5.41
C ASP A 57 -5.33 6.96 4.21
N GLY A 58 -4.00 6.99 4.34
CA GLY A 58 -3.08 7.36 3.27
C GLY A 58 -3.15 6.43 2.05
N VAL A 59 -3.21 5.11 2.28
CA VAL A 59 -3.39 4.14 1.19
C VAL A 59 -4.79 4.29 0.58
N ASN A 60 -5.84 4.56 1.37
CA ASN A 60 -7.19 4.77 0.85
C ASN A 60 -7.29 6.02 -0.03
N LEU A 61 -6.64 7.12 0.36
CA LEU A 61 -6.55 8.31 -0.49
C LEU A 61 -5.81 8.03 -1.81
N ALA A 62 -4.76 7.21 -1.77
CA ALA A 62 -4.08 6.77 -2.98
C ALA A 62 -5.01 5.93 -3.87
N VAL A 63 -5.80 5.00 -3.31
CA VAL A 63 -6.82 4.24 -4.06
C VAL A 63 -7.76 5.19 -4.80
N GLU A 64 -8.31 6.20 -4.14
CA GLU A 64 -9.25 7.15 -4.74
C GLU A 64 -8.63 7.93 -5.90
N ARG A 65 -7.35 8.31 -5.79
CA ARG A 65 -6.61 9.00 -6.86
C ARG A 65 -6.33 8.07 -8.04
N PHE A 66 -5.84 6.88 -7.77
CA PHE A 66 -5.45 5.91 -8.80
C PHE A 66 -6.64 5.19 -9.44
N GLU A 67 -7.84 5.20 -8.85
CA GLU A 67 -9.00 4.45 -9.37
C GLU A 67 -9.39 4.92 -10.78
N LEU A 68 -9.21 6.22 -11.08
CA LEU A 68 -9.54 6.81 -12.38
C LEU A 68 -8.42 6.65 -13.41
N GLU A 69 -7.16 6.82 -13.00
CA GLU A 69 -6.02 6.87 -13.92
C GLU A 69 -5.30 5.51 -14.05
N HIS A 70 -5.27 4.72 -12.98
CA HIS A 70 -4.53 3.47 -12.87
C HIS A 70 -5.33 2.39 -12.11
N PRO A 71 -6.39 1.83 -12.72
CA PRO A 71 -7.31 0.90 -12.05
C PRO A 71 -6.63 -0.37 -11.55
N THR A 72 -5.54 -0.82 -12.20
CA THR A 72 -4.74 -1.97 -11.73
C THR A 72 -4.02 -1.66 -10.42
N ILE A 73 -3.40 -0.48 -10.31
CA ILE A 73 -2.69 -0.02 -9.11
C ILE A 73 -3.69 0.19 -7.97
N ALA A 74 -4.81 0.86 -8.25
CA ALA A 74 -5.87 1.06 -7.28
C ALA A 74 -6.44 -0.26 -6.76
N GLY A 75 -6.59 -1.26 -7.64
CA GLY A 75 -6.96 -2.61 -7.25
C GLY A 75 -6.00 -3.22 -6.24
N THR A 76 -4.69 -3.10 -6.47
CA THR A 76 -3.68 -3.60 -5.52
C THR A 76 -3.70 -2.84 -4.20
N LEU A 77 -3.74 -1.50 -4.23
CA LEU A 77 -3.83 -0.66 -3.03
C LEU A 77 -5.08 -0.95 -2.19
N ARG A 78 -6.21 -1.25 -2.82
CA ARG A 78 -7.46 -1.58 -2.12
C ARG A 78 -7.37 -2.91 -1.37
N ASN A 79 -6.68 -3.89 -1.94
CA ASN A 79 -6.39 -5.13 -1.23
C ASN A 79 -5.48 -4.83 -0.02
N ILE A 80 -4.51 -3.91 -0.16
CA ILE A 80 -3.57 -3.54 0.91
C ILE A 80 -4.33 -2.91 2.08
N VAL A 81 -5.22 -1.94 1.82
CA VAL A 81 -6.11 -1.34 2.84
C VAL A 81 -6.95 -2.41 3.53
N GLN A 82 -7.52 -3.34 2.76
CA GLN A 82 -8.35 -4.40 3.33
C GLN A 82 -7.53 -5.30 4.25
N THR A 83 -6.30 -5.66 3.87
CA THR A 83 -5.41 -6.47 4.70
C THR A 83 -4.94 -5.69 5.94
N LEU A 84 -4.61 -4.40 5.83
CA LEU A 84 -4.31 -3.51 6.97
C LEU A 84 -5.48 -3.47 7.97
N GLY A 85 -6.71 -3.27 7.50
CA GLY A 85 -7.89 -3.28 8.37
C GLY A 85 -8.16 -4.63 9.03
N ASN A 86 -7.79 -5.75 8.39
CA ASN A 86 -7.87 -7.09 8.98
C ASN A 86 -6.81 -7.34 10.07
N ILE A 87 -5.70 -6.60 10.04
CA ILE A 87 -4.65 -6.61 11.07
C ILE A 87 -5.10 -5.82 12.31
N GLY A 88 -6.03 -4.88 12.16
CA GLY A 88 -6.49 -3.98 13.23
C GLY A 88 -5.83 -2.59 13.21
N VAL A 89 -5.24 -2.22 12.06
CA VAL A 89 -4.68 -0.89 11.77
C VAL A 89 -5.74 0.01 11.14
#